data_AF-A0A2G6BD53-F1
#
_entry.id   AF-A0A2G6BD53-F1
#
_cell.length_a   1.000
_cell.length_b   1.000
_cell.length_c   1.000
_cell.angle_alpha   90.00
_cell.angle_beta   90.00
_cell.angle_gamma   90.00
#
_symmetry.space_group_name_H-M   'P 1'
#
loop_
_entity.id
_entity.type
_entity.pdbx_description
1 polymer ?
#
loop_
_entity_poly.entity_id
_entity_poly.type
_entity_poly.pdbx_seq_one_letter_code
_entity_poly.pdbx_strand_id
1 'polypeptide(L)' 'MKLLIDEEPIPLLPSLVHLVGINGALVMQQVHFRTRISKNMRDGHKWIYKTYEDWTKELRKRISKK' A
#
# COMPACT_ATOMS: atom_id res chain seq x y z
N MET A 1 -4.97 9.41 25.09
CA MET A 1 -5.25 8.01 24.73
C MET A 1 -4.07 7.47 23.97
N LYS A 2 -3.35 6.48 24.54
CA LYS A 2 -2.34 5.70 23.80
C LYS A 2 -3.09 4.51 23.21
N LEU A 3 -3.12 4.39 21.88
CA LEU A 3 -3.73 3.22 21.23
C LEU A 3 -2.85 2.00 21.51
N LEU A 4 -3.43 0.79 21.52
CA LEU A 4 -2.67 -0.47 21.58
C LEU A 4 -1.78 -0.68 20.35
N ILE A 5 -2.02 0.10 19.31
CA ILE A 5 -1.38 0.02 18.01
C ILE A 5 -0.63 1.35 17.82
N ASP A 6 0.69 1.32 17.98
CA ASP A 6 1.58 2.46 17.70
C ASP A 6 1.98 2.52 16.20
N GLU A 7 1.56 1.53 15.42
CA GLU A 7 1.73 1.50 13.96
C GLU A 7 0.52 2.09 13.22
N GLU A 8 0.78 2.67 12.05
CA GLU A 8 -0.28 3.22 11.21
C GLU A 8 -1.03 2.08 10.50
N PRO A 9 -2.31 1.83 10.83
CA PRO A 9 -3.03 0.68 10.30
C PRO A 9 -3.25 0.82 8.79
N ILE A 10 -3.13 -0.29 8.07
CA ILE A 10 -3.45 -0.36 6.64
C ILE A 10 -4.91 -0.82 6.53
N PRO A 11 -5.85 0.05 6.10
CA PRO A 11 -7.23 -0.37 5.90
C PRO A 11 -7.29 -1.29 4.68
N LEU A 12 -7.78 -2.51 4.89
CA LEU A 12 -8.04 -3.49 3.84
C LEU A 12 -9.52 -3.87 3.86
N LEU A 13 -10.12 -3.96 2.68
CA LEU A 13 -11.49 -4.44 2.55
C LEU A 13 -11.53 -5.97 2.71
N PRO A 14 -12.34 -6.53 3.63
CA PRO A 14 -12.43 -7.98 3.81
C PRO A 14 -12.86 -8.72 2.55
N SER A 15 -13.75 -8.12 1.76
CA SER A 15 -14.17 -8.67 0.46
C SER A 15 -13.00 -8.76 -0.52
N LEU A 16 -12.12 -7.75 -0.57
CA LEU A 16 -10.94 -7.78 -1.41
C LEU A 16 -9.95 -8.86 -0.94
N VAL A 17 -9.72 -8.96 0.37
CA VAL A 17 -8.87 -10.01 0.95
C VAL A 17 -9.41 -11.40 0.62
N HIS A 18 -10.73 -11.59 0.67
CA HIS A 18 -11.36 -12.86 0.31
C HIS A 18 -11.14 -13.23 -1.17
N LEU A 19 -11.17 -12.24 -2.07
CA LEU A 19 -11.01 -12.46 -3.50
C LEU A 19 -9.57 -12.73 -3.94
N VAL A 20 -8.59 -12.03 -3.35
CA VAL A 20 -7.20 -12.02 -3.87
C VAL A 20 -6.14 -12.42 -2.85
N GLY A 21 -6.58 -12.82 -1.65
CA GLY A 21 -5.71 -13.08 -0.51
C GLY A 21 -5.15 -11.79 0.11
N ILE A 22 -4.61 -11.92 1.33
CA ILE A 22 -4.13 -10.76 2.10
C ILE A 22 -2.96 -10.05 1.43
N ASN A 23 -2.02 -10.80 0.83
CA ASN A 23 -0.86 -10.23 0.14
C ASN A 23 -1.28 -9.49 -1.14
N GLY A 24 -2.19 -10.06 -1.92
CA GLY A 24 -2.73 -9.43 -3.13
C GLY A 24 -3.49 -8.15 -2.79
N ALA A 25 -4.37 -8.21 -1.79
CA ALA A 25 -5.12 -7.05 -1.31
C ALA A 25 -4.19 -5.94 -0.81
N LEU A 26 -3.12 -6.30 -0.09
CA LEU A 26 -2.12 -5.36 0.40
C LEU A 26 -1.41 -4.63 -0.74
N VAL A 27 -0.91 -5.36 -1.76
CA VAL A 27 -0.24 -4.75 -2.91
C VAL A 27 -1.20 -3.86 -3.70
N MET A 28 -2.43 -4.31 -3.96
CA MET A 28 -3.45 -3.50 -4.65
C MET A 28 -3.76 -2.22 -3.89
N GLN A 29 -3.91 -2.28 -2.56
CA GLN A 29 -4.16 -1.11 -1.75
C GLN A 29 -3.01 -0.09 -1.85
N GLN A 30 -1.75 -0.56 -1.83
CA GLN A 30 -0.61 0.33 -1.96
C GLN A 30 -0.51 0.92 -3.38
N VAL A 31 -0.77 0.13 -4.43
CA VAL A 31 -0.82 0.63 -5.82
C VAL A 31 -1.91 1.70 -5.97
N HIS A 32 -3.11 1.45 -5.44
CA HIS A 32 -4.21 2.41 -5.47
C HIS A 32 -3.84 3.72 -4.76
N PHE A 33 -3.32 3.63 -3.53
CA PHE A 33 -2.88 4.80 -2.77
C PHE A 33 -1.81 5.60 -3.53
N ARG A 34 -0.78 4.92 -4.04
CA ARG A 34 0.31 5.54 -4.79
C ARG A 34 -0.19 6.22 -6.07
N THR A 35 -1.14 5.59 -6.77
CA THR A 35 -1.73 6.15 -7.99
C THR A 35 -2.55 7.40 -7.68
N ARG A 36 -3.22 7.48 -6.53
CA ARG A 36 -3.94 8.71 -6.12
C ARG A 36 -3.00 9.89 -5.90
N ILE A 37 -1.86 9.67 -5.22
CA ILE A 37 -0.89 10.74 -4.90
C ILE A 37 0.11 10.99 -6.03
N SER A 38 0.19 10.12 -7.03
CA SER A 38 1.11 10.28 -8.15
C SER A 38 0.75 11.52 -8.97
N LYS A 39 1.80 12.28 -9.30
CA LYS A 39 1.75 13.39 -10.26
C LYS A 39 2.23 12.97 -11.65
N ASN A 40 2.70 11.74 -11.80
CA ASN A 40 3.22 11.22 -13.06
C ASN A 40 2.05 10.83 -13.97
N MET A 41 1.76 11.69 -14.95
CA MET A 41 0.74 11.47 -15.97
C MET A 41 1.40 11.04 -17.27
N ARG A 42 0.95 9.94 -17.87
CA ARG A 42 1.35 9.48 -19.20
C ARG A 42 0.13 8.93 -19.94
N ASP A 43 -0.07 9.38 -21.17
CA ASP A 43 -1.21 9.01 -22.03
C ASP A 43 -2.58 9.22 -21.35
N GLY A 44 -2.70 10.29 -20.56
CA GLY A 44 -3.94 10.58 -19.81
C GLY A 44 -4.15 9.73 -18.55
N HIS A 45 -3.23 8.82 -18.22
CA HIS A 45 -3.32 7.96 -17.04
C HIS A 45 -2.28 8.33 -15.97
N LYS A 46 -2.63 8.11 -14.70
CA LYS A 46 -1.68 8.23 -13.58
C LYS A 46 -0.84 6.97 -13.48
N TRP A 47 0.48 7.13 -13.47
CA TRP A 47 1.44 6.04 -13.37
C TRP A 47 2.20 6.09 -12.06
N ILE A 48 2.58 4.91 -11.58
CA ILE A 48 3.53 4.75 -10.49
C ILE A 48 4.72 3.96 -10.99
N TYR A 49 5.92 4.35 -10.58
CA TYR A 49 7.14 3.63 -10.89
C TYR A 49 7.92 3.43 -9.59
N LYS A 50 8.19 2.16 -9.28
CA LYS A 50 8.92 1.73 -8.09
C LYS A 50 9.65 0.44 -8.39
N THR A 51 10.87 0.34 -7.88
CA THR A 51 11.63 -0.91 -7.93
C THR A 51 11.11 -1.90 -6.90
N TYR A 52 11.50 -3.18 -7.03
CA TYR A 52 11.18 -4.18 -6.03
C TYR A 52 11.73 -3.82 -4.63
N GLU A 53 12.90 -3.19 -4.58
CA GLU A 53 13.51 -2.70 -3.34
C GLU A 53 12.70 -1.57 -2.70
N ASP A 54 12.18 -0.63 -3.51
CA ASP A 54 11.32 0.45 -3.04
C ASP A 54 10.01 -0.08 -2.43
N TRP A 55 9.42 -1.07 -3.08
CA TRP A 55 8.23 -1.77 -2.60
C TRP A 55 8.52 -2.50 -1.29
N THR A 56 9.61 -3.25 -1.24
CA THR A 56 10.05 -3.98 -0.05
C THR A 56 10.28 -3.04 1.13
N LYS A 57 10.96 -1.91 0.89
CA LYS A 57 11.22 -0.89 1.93
C LYS A 57 9.94 -0.25 2.43
N GLU A 58 8.98 0.04 1.55
CA GLU A 58 7.68 0.60 1.94
C GLU A 58 6.86 -0.37 2.78
N LEU A 59 6.74 -1.62 2.35
CA LEU A 59 6.00 -2.65 3.08
C LEU A 59 6.67 -2.94 4.43
N ARG A 60 8.00 -3.02 4.47
CA ARG A 60 8.76 -3.25 5.71
C ARG A 60 8.66 -2.08 6.69
N LYS A 61 8.67 -0.82 6.22
CA LYS A 61 8.47 0.36 7.08
C LYS A 61 7.11 0.36 7.78
N ARG A 62 6.09 -0.25 7.16
CA ARG A 62 4.75 -0.37 7.74
C ARG A 62 4.64 -1.51 8.75
N ILE A 63 5.51 -2.53 8.65
CA ILE A 63 5.57 -3.70 9.56
C ILE A 63 6.62 -3.50 10.68
N SER A 64 7.57 -2.60 10.48
CA SER A 64 8.71 -2.38 11.37
C SER A 64 8.87 -0.88 11.65
N LYS A 65 7.98 -0.35 12.50
CA LYS A 65 8.39 0.68 13.45
C LYS A 65 8.60 -0.04 14.78
N LYS A 66 9.80 -0.56 14.97
CA LYS A 66 10.30 -1.00 16.28
C LYS A 66 11.26 0.06 16.79
#